data_AF-D0NEL0-F1
#
_entry.id   AF-D0NEL0-F1
#
_cell.length_a   1.000
_cell.length_b   1.000
_cell.length_c   1.000
_cell.angle_alpha   90.00
_cell.angle_beta   90.00
_cell.angle_gamma   90.00
#
_symmetry.space_group_name_H-M   'P 1'
#
loop_
_entity.id
_entity.type
_entity.pdbx_description
1 polymer ?
#
loop_
_entity_poly.entity_id
_entity_poly.type
_entity_poly.pdbx_seq_one_letter_code
_entity_poly.pdbx_strand_id
1 'polypeptide(L)'
;MVQMAKALVGTGAALSPRALAKLQVQVQAMVRCLNCPGGPWDVGVMLTTDTHVQKLNRRFRKKDKPTDILSFPFHKVRAPGRFPRIRAREERYLGDIYISPAYVQRQCEDPQLEEITTLEERLPVLMAHGLCHLLG
;
A
#
# COMPACT_ATOMS: atom_id res chain seq x y z
N MET A 1 -10.10 9.96 -2.69
CA MET A 1 -9.99 9.34 -4.04
C MET A 1 -8.72 8.50 -4.07
N VAL A 2 -8.86 7.19 -4.20
CA VAL A 2 -7.70 6.28 -4.27
C VAL A 2 -7.16 6.30 -5.70
N GLN A 3 -5.90 6.68 -5.87
CA GLN A 3 -5.21 6.60 -7.15
C GLN A 3 -4.30 5.37 -7.13
N MET A 4 -4.70 4.33 -7.86
CA MET A 4 -3.88 3.15 -8.06
C MET A 4 -3.14 3.27 -9.39
N ALA A 5 -1.82 3.44 -9.33
CA ALA A 5 -0.94 3.39 -10.48
C ALA A 5 -0.32 1.99 -10.60
N LYS A 6 -0.16 1.54 -11.85
CA LYS A 6 0.46 0.26 -12.16
C LYS A 6 1.79 0.51 -12.86
N ALA A 7 2.90 0.10 -12.26
CA ALA A 7 4.18 0.01 -12.96
C ALA A 7 4.52 -1.46 -13.18
N LEU A 8 4.07 -1.98 -14.33
CA LEU A 8 4.46 -3.30 -14.80
C LEU A 8 5.46 -3.16 -15.95
N VAL A 9 6.73 -3.42 -15.67
CA VAL A 9 7.65 -3.96 -16.67
C VAL A 9 8.38 -5.13 -15.99
N GLY A 10 8.10 -6.35 -16.45
CA GLY A 10 8.91 -7.54 -16.14
C GLY A 10 8.51 -8.43 -14.94
N THR A 11 7.24 -8.49 -14.51
CA THR A 11 6.84 -9.40 -13.42
C THR A 11 5.78 -10.43 -13.84
N GLY A 12 6.03 -11.71 -13.55
CA GLY A 12 5.13 -12.84 -13.82
C GLY A 12 3.88 -12.94 -12.93
N ALA A 13 3.76 -12.13 -11.89
CA ALA A 13 2.53 -12.03 -11.09
C ALA A 13 1.59 -10.97 -11.68
N ALA A 14 0.78 -11.37 -12.67
CA ALA A 14 -0.22 -10.49 -13.25
C ALA A 14 -1.55 -10.62 -12.49
N LEU A 15 -1.88 -9.65 -11.63
CA LEU A 15 -3.25 -9.49 -11.15
C LEU A 15 -4.17 -9.30 -12.36
N SER A 16 -5.27 -10.07 -12.39
CA SER A 16 -6.30 -9.89 -13.39
C SER A 16 -6.92 -8.48 -13.31
N PRO A 17 -7.47 -7.93 -14.41
CA PRO A 17 -8.17 -6.65 -14.37
C PRO A 17 -9.29 -6.62 -13.32
N ARG A 18 -10.01 -7.74 -13.15
CA ARG A 18 -11.05 -7.89 -12.14
C ARG A 18 -10.50 -7.84 -10.71
N ALA A 19 -9.38 -8.52 -10.45
CA ALA A 19 -8.72 -8.50 -9.15
C ALA A 19 -8.23 -7.09 -8.80
N LEU A 20 -7.67 -6.36 -9.77
CA LEU A 20 -7.24 -4.98 -9.58
C LEU A 20 -8.42 -4.05 -9.27
N ALA A 21 -9.53 -4.17 -10.01
CA ALA A 21 -10.73 -3.39 -9.75
C ALA A 21 -11.32 -3.69 -8.36
N LYS A 22 -11.36 -4.97 -7.96
CA LYS A 22 -11.78 -5.40 -6.62
C LYS A 22 -10.89 -4.77 -5.55
N LEU A 23 -9.57 -4.84 -5.70
CA LEU A 23 -8.61 -4.25 -4.78
C LEU A 23 -8.80 -2.74 -4.67
N GLN A 24 -9.00 -2.04 -5.78
CA GLN A 24 -9.26 -0.59 -5.78
C GLN A 24 -10.52 -0.24 -4.97
N VAL A 25 -11.61 -0.97 -5.14
CA VAL A 25 -12.85 -0.76 -4.37
C VAL A 25 -12.64 -1.06 -2.88
N GLN A 26 -11.89 -2.10 -2.54
CA GLN A 26 -11.54 -2.44 -1.16
C GLN A 26 -10.71 -1.34 -0.50
N VAL A 27 -9.67 -0.84 -1.17
CA VAL A 27 -8.85 0.27 -0.65
C VAL A 27 -9.68 1.54 -0.49
N GLN A 28 -10.58 1.84 -1.44
CA GLN A 28 -11.49 2.97 -1.30
C GLN A 28 -12.42 2.82 -0.09
N ALA A 29 -12.93 1.61 0.16
CA ALA A 29 -13.73 1.33 1.35
C ALA A 29 -12.91 1.51 2.63
N MET A 30 -11.69 0.96 2.68
CA MET A 30 -10.78 1.12 3.83
C MET A 30 -10.52 2.59 4.13
N VAL A 31 -10.18 3.41 3.12
CA VAL A 31 -9.94 4.85 3.30
C VAL A 31 -11.19 5.58 3.81
N ARG A 32 -12.39 5.20 3.36
CA ARG A 32 -13.64 5.74 3.92
C ARG A 32 -13.84 5.33 5.38
N CYS A 33 -13.51 4.09 5.75
CA CYS A 33 -13.62 3.60 7.13
C CYS A 33 -12.67 4.31 8.10
N LEU A 34 -11.56 4.88 7.63
CA LEU A 34 -10.66 5.69 8.47
C LEU A 34 -11.35 6.95 9.01
N ASN A 35 -12.45 7.40 8.38
CA ASN A 35 -13.27 8.53 8.81
C ASN A 35 -12.44 9.79 9.16
N CYS A 36 -11.42 10.07 8.35
CA CYS A 36 -10.54 11.21 8.55
C CYS A 36 -11.34 12.53 8.42
N PRO A 37 -11.09 13.53 9.28
CA PRO A 37 -11.84 14.78 9.28
C PRO A 37 -11.59 15.60 8.01
N GLY A 38 -12.55 16.48 7.70
CA GLY A 38 -12.41 17.47 6.62
C GLY A 38 -12.72 16.95 5.21
N GLY A 39 -13.28 15.75 5.07
CA GLY A 39 -13.80 15.21 3.80
C GLY A 39 -13.05 13.97 3.34
N PRO A 40 -13.25 13.52 2.08
CA PRO A 40 -12.57 12.33 1.57
C PRO A 40 -11.08 12.59 1.39
N TRP A 41 -10.27 11.60 1.77
CA TRP A 41 -8.82 11.62 1.61
C TRP A 41 -8.37 10.77 0.41
N ASP A 42 -7.20 11.13 -0.10
CA ASP A 42 -6.51 10.49 -1.20
C ASP A 42 -5.34 9.65 -0.68
N VAL A 43 -5.00 8.58 -1.40
CA VAL A 43 -3.81 7.75 -1.16
C VAL A 43 -3.27 7.28 -2.50
N GLY A 44 -1.95 7.37 -2.66
CA GLY A 44 -1.23 6.85 -3.81
C GLY A 44 -0.90 5.38 -3.56
N VAL A 45 -1.24 4.51 -4.50
CA VAL A 45 -0.86 3.10 -4.44
C VAL A 45 -0.18 2.71 -5.73
N MET A 46 1.03 2.17 -5.63
CA MET A 46 1.82 1.73 -6.76
C MET A 46 2.14 0.24 -6.64
N LEU A 47 1.55 -0.55 -7.54
CA LEU A 47 1.96 -1.94 -7.73
C LEU A 47 3.17 -1.95 -8.67
N THR A 48 4.30 -2.46 -8.17
CA THR A 48 5.60 -2.36 -8.85
C THR A 48 6.44 -3.63 -8.69
N THR A 49 7.73 -3.56 -9.00
CA THR A 49 8.66 -4.70 -9.04
C THR A 49 9.52 -4.80 -7.78
N ASP A 50 10.07 -5.99 -7.53
CA ASP A 50 11.03 -6.24 -6.44
C ASP A 50 12.22 -5.28 -6.50
N THR A 51 12.75 -5.06 -7.70
CA THR A 51 13.87 -4.15 -7.94
C THR A 51 13.52 -2.72 -7.56
N HIS A 52 12.31 -2.26 -7.88
CA HIS A 52 11.87 -0.92 -7.52
C HIS A 52 11.68 -0.80 -6.00
N VAL A 53 10.99 -1.76 -5.37
CA VAL A 53 10.81 -1.77 -3.92
C VAL A 53 12.15 -1.86 -3.19
N GLN A 54 13.10 -2.70 -3.64
CA GLN A 54 14.45 -2.79 -3.07
C GLN A 54 15.21 -1.47 -3.16
N LYS A 55 15.14 -0.76 -4.30
CA LYS A 55 15.76 0.57 -4.46
C LYS A 55 15.20 1.56 -3.42
N LEU A 56 13.88 1.56 -3.22
CA LEU A 56 13.22 2.40 -2.21
C LEU A 56 13.60 1.97 -0.79
N ASN A 57 13.63 0.67 -0.50
CA ASN A 57 13.97 0.13 0.81
C ASN A 57 15.42 0.47 1.20
N ARG A 58 16.35 0.36 0.25
CA ARG A 58 17.74 0.79 0.43
C ARG A 58 17.83 2.28 0.71
N ARG A 59 17.16 3.10 -0.10
CA ARG A 59 17.22 4.57 -0.01
C ARG A 59 16.63 5.11 1.30
N PHE A 60 15.45 4.62 1.70
CA PHE A 60 14.67 5.23 2.78
C PHE A 60 14.72 4.45 4.10
N ARG A 61 15.03 3.15 4.07
CA ARG A 61 15.11 2.30 5.27
C ARG A 61 16.50 1.72 5.52
N LYS A 62 17.48 2.01 4.65
CA LYS A 62 18.86 1.48 4.70
C LYS A 62 18.91 -0.06 4.64
N LYS A 63 17.92 -0.69 3.98
CA LYS A 63 17.83 -2.14 3.82
C LYS A 63 17.92 -2.50 2.34
N ASP A 64 19.05 -3.07 1.92
CA ASP A 64 19.25 -3.46 0.52
C ASP A 64 18.67 -4.84 0.20
N LYS A 65 17.36 -4.96 0.39
CA LYS A 65 16.59 -6.15 0.02
C LYS A 65 15.16 -5.76 -0.37
N PRO A 66 14.49 -6.52 -1.25
CA PRO A 66 13.07 -6.32 -1.49
C PRO A 66 12.25 -6.58 -0.20
N THR A 67 11.03 -6.08 -0.20
CA THR A 67 10.02 -6.35 0.83
C THR A 67 8.66 -6.39 0.14
N ASP A 68 7.65 -6.86 0.85
CA ASP A 68 6.25 -6.87 0.43
C ASP A 68 5.69 -5.47 0.18
N ILE A 69 5.82 -4.57 1.15
CA ILE A 69 5.20 -3.24 1.16
C ILE A 69 6.10 -2.17 1.76
N LEU A 70 6.03 -0.95 1.21
CA LEU A 70 6.58 0.27 1.80
C LEU A 70 5.53 1.36 1.81
N SER A 71 5.33 1.97 2.98
CA SER A 71 4.46 3.15 3.16
C SER A 71 5.29 4.40 3.43
N PHE A 72 4.94 5.48 2.76
CA PHE A 72 5.55 6.81 2.88
C PHE A 72 4.48 7.84 3.28
N PRO A 73 4.35 8.16 4.58
CA PRO A 73 3.34 9.11 5.05
C PRO A 73 3.60 10.50 4.49
N PHE A 74 2.55 11.15 3.98
CA PHE A 74 2.62 12.55 3.58
C PHE A 74 2.70 13.48 4.79
N HIS A 75 1.97 13.12 5.86
CA HIS A 75 1.94 13.89 7.10
C HIS A 75 2.80 13.26 8.18
N LYS A 76 3.49 14.10 8.96
CA LYS A 76 4.15 13.63 10.19
C LYS A 76 3.11 13.45 11.30
N VAL A 77 2.88 12.19 11.68
CA VAL A 77 1.98 11.84 12.79
C VAL A 77 2.65 12.24 14.10
N ARG A 78 1.98 13.09 14.88
CA ARG A 78 2.53 13.66 16.11
C ARG A 78 2.12 12.89 17.37
N ALA A 79 0.99 12.20 17.33
CA ALA A 79 0.49 11.39 18.43
C ALA A 79 -0.48 10.32 17.89
N PRO A 80 -0.54 9.12 18.51
CA PRO A 80 -1.52 8.10 18.18
C PRO A 80 -2.95 8.63 18.23
N GLY A 81 -3.80 8.21 17.29
CA GLY A 81 -5.21 8.59 17.24
C GLY A 81 -5.50 10.05 16.89
N ARG A 82 -4.48 10.87 16.54
CA ARG A 82 -4.66 12.26 16.13
C ARG A 82 -4.39 12.43 14.64
N PHE A 83 -5.44 12.79 13.90
CA PHE A 83 -5.32 13.15 12.49
C PHE A 83 -4.54 14.46 12.29
N PRO A 84 -3.88 14.63 11.13
CA PRO A 84 -3.23 15.87 10.76
C PRO A 84 -4.25 17.01 10.70
N ARG A 85 -3.85 18.21 11.14
CA ARG A 85 -4.64 19.42 10.92
C ARG A 85 -4.39 19.90 9.49
N ILE A 86 -5.40 19.78 8.65
CA ILE A 86 -5.35 20.24 7.26
C ILE A 86 -5.81 21.70 7.15
N ARG A 87 -5.21 22.45 6.21
CA ARG A 87 -5.61 23.83 5.88
C ARG A 87 -6.25 23.97 4.51
N ALA A 88 -5.96 23.04 3.62
CA ALA A 88 -6.43 23.04 2.24
C ALA A 88 -6.83 21.63 1.80
N ARG A 89 -7.53 21.53 0.66
CA ARG A 89 -8.02 20.26 0.12
C ARG A 89 -6.87 19.34 -0.31
N GLU A 90 -5.80 19.92 -0.82
CA GLU A 90 -4.61 19.25 -1.35
C GLU A 90 -3.83 18.54 -0.23
N GLU A 91 -4.01 18.98 1.02
CA GLU A 91 -3.45 18.33 2.20
C GLU A 91 -4.25 17.08 2.62
N ARG A 92 -5.39 16.77 1.99
CA ARG A 92 -6.15 15.53 2.23
C ARG A 92 -5.52 14.33 1.51
N TYR A 93 -4.22 14.16 1.69
CA TYR A 93 -3.42 13.09 1.12
C TYR A 93 -2.75 12.32 2.25
N LEU A 94 -2.98 11.00 2.31
CA LEU A 94 -2.37 10.13 3.33
C LEU A 94 -0.90 9.86 3.04
N GLY A 95 -0.54 9.75 1.75
CA GLY A 95 0.80 9.41 1.28
C GLY A 95 0.77 8.27 0.27
N ASP A 96 1.92 7.63 0.11
CA ASP A 96 2.18 6.64 -0.93
C ASP A 96 2.43 5.24 -0.37
N ILE A 97 1.87 4.23 -1.03
CA ILE A 97 2.08 2.81 -0.75
C ILE A 97 2.69 2.16 -1.99
N TYR A 98 3.82 1.47 -1.82
CA TYR A 98 4.48 0.70 -2.87
C TYR A 98 4.46 -0.77 -2.49
N ILE A 99 3.95 -1.63 -3.38
CA ILE A 99 3.89 -3.08 -3.17
C ILE A 99 4.53 -3.78 -4.36
N SER A 100 5.26 -4.87 -4.12
CA SER A 100 5.64 -5.82 -5.17
C SER A 100 4.71 -7.04 -5.15
N PRO A 101 3.73 -7.15 -6.08
CA PRO A 101 2.85 -8.32 -6.13
C PRO A 101 3.62 -9.61 -6.38
N ALA A 102 4.73 -9.56 -7.11
CA ALA A 102 5.57 -10.73 -7.35
C ALA A 102 6.29 -11.20 -6.08
N TYR A 103 6.72 -10.29 -5.22
CA TYR A 103 7.26 -10.63 -3.90
C TYR A 103 6.20 -11.31 -3.04
N VAL A 104 5.01 -10.69 -2.97
CA VAL A 104 3.90 -11.19 -2.16
C VAL A 104 3.41 -12.56 -2.65
N GLN A 105 3.32 -12.76 -3.97
CA GLN A 105 2.95 -14.06 -4.55
C GLN A 105 3.91 -15.17 -4.10
N ARG A 106 5.23 -14.92 -4.17
CA ARG A 106 6.22 -15.92 -3.72
C ARG A 106 6.15 -16.17 -2.21
N GLN A 107 5.80 -15.16 -1.42
CA GLN A 107 5.55 -15.37 0.01
C GLN A 107 4.31 -16.24 0.22
N CYS A 108 3.20 -15.94 -0.46
CA CYS A 108 1.97 -16.74 -0.42
C CYS A 108 2.17 -18.23 -0.77
N GLU A 109 3.16 -18.52 -1.63
CA GLU A 109 3.53 -19.88 -2.05
C GLU A 109 4.57 -20.54 -1.13
N ASP A 110 5.09 -19.83 -0.12
CA ASP A 110 6.10 -20.35 0.78
C ASP A 110 5.48 -21.43 1.71
N PRO A 111 5.91 -22.70 1.62
CA PRO A 111 5.37 -23.79 2.42
C PRO A 111 5.64 -23.64 3.93
N GLN A 112 6.49 -22.69 4.33
CA GLN A 112 6.75 -22.37 5.74
C GLN A 112 5.74 -21.39 6.34
N LEU A 113 4.87 -20.77 5.54
CA LEU A 113 3.78 -19.96 6.10
C LEU A 113 2.74 -20.85 6.78
N GLU A 114 2.38 -20.47 8.01
CA GLU A 114 1.33 -21.15 8.78
C GLU A 114 -0.06 -21.05 8.13
N GLU A 115 -0.27 -20.04 7.29
CA GLU A 115 -1.52 -19.80 6.57
C GLU A 115 -1.26 -19.75 5.06
N ILE A 116 -1.88 -20.68 4.32
CA ILE A 116 -1.91 -20.64 2.85
C ILE A 116 -2.92 -19.58 2.45
N THR A 117 -2.45 -18.52 1.79
CA THR A 117 -3.26 -17.40 1.32
C THR A 117 -2.93 -17.10 -0.13
N THR A 118 -3.95 -16.74 -0.92
CA THR A 118 -3.74 -16.25 -2.28
C THR A 118 -3.28 -14.78 -2.29
N LEU A 119 -2.65 -14.35 -3.39
CA LEU A 119 -2.29 -12.94 -3.57
C LEU A 119 -3.51 -12.00 -3.45
N GLU A 120 -4.69 -12.43 -3.92
CA GLU A 120 -5.93 -11.63 -3.83
C GLU A 120 -6.44 -11.47 -2.39
N GLU A 121 -6.16 -12.43 -1.51
CA GLU A 121 -6.48 -12.37 -0.08
C GLU A 121 -5.44 -11.57 0.70
N ARG A 122 -4.16 -11.70 0.31
CA ARG A 122 -3.06 -11.05 1.02
C ARG A 122 -2.96 -9.55 0.74
N LEU A 123 -3.23 -9.10 -0.48
CA LEU A 123 -3.10 -7.70 -0.85
C LEU A 123 -4.00 -6.76 -0.01
N PRO A 124 -5.28 -7.05 0.24
CA PRO A 124 -6.12 -6.22 1.13
C PRO A 124 -5.54 -6.10 2.54
N VAL A 125 -4.95 -7.16 3.10
CA VAL A 125 -4.30 -7.14 4.41
C VAL A 125 -3.10 -6.19 4.39
N LEU A 126 -2.25 -6.31 3.36
CA LEU A 126 -1.11 -5.41 3.19
C LEU A 126 -1.56 -3.96 2.97
N MET A 127 -2.65 -3.71 2.25
CA MET A 127 -3.20 -2.36 2.08
C MET A 127 -3.68 -1.78 3.41
N ALA A 128 -4.41 -2.55 4.22
CA ALA A 128 -4.83 -2.11 5.54
C ALA A 128 -3.62 -1.79 6.45
N HIS A 129 -2.62 -2.67 6.46
CA HIS A 129 -1.35 -2.46 7.16
C HIS A 129 -0.63 -1.20 6.66
N GLY A 130 -0.55 -1.01 5.35
CA GLY A 130 0.08 0.13 4.71
C GLY A 130 -0.59 1.44 5.07
N LEU A 131 -1.93 1.48 5.07
CA LEU A 131 -2.74 2.63 5.49
C LEU A 131 -2.51 2.97 6.97
N CYS A 132 -2.42 1.97 7.85
CA CYS A 132 -2.08 2.19 9.26
C CYS A 132 -0.72 2.89 9.37
N HIS A 133 0.30 2.41 8.64
CA HIS A 133 1.61 3.07 8.63
C HIS A 133 1.60 4.51 8.10
N LEU A 134 0.68 4.87 7.19
CA LEU A 134 0.52 6.27 6.75
C LEU A 134 -0.09 7.16 7.84
N LEU A 135 -0.88 6.58 8.74
CA LEU A 135 -1.52 7.26 9.86
C LEU A 135 -0.73 7.22 11.18
N GLY A 136 0.40 6.50 11.20
CA GLY A 136 1.33 6.39 12.33
C GLY A 136 0.82 5.49 13.44
#